data_AF-A0A7R9DIT8-F1
#
_entry.id   AF-A0A7R9DIT8-F1
#
_cell.length_a   1.000
_cell.length_b   1.000
_cell.length_c   1.000
_cell.angle_alpha   90.00
_cell.angle_beta   90.00
_cell.angle_gamma   90.00
#
_symmetry.space_group_name_H-M   'P 1'
#
loop_
_entity.id
_entity.type
_entity.pdbx_description
1 polymer ?
#
loop_
_entity_poly.entity_id
_entity_poly.type
_entity_poly.pdbx_seq_one_letter_code
_entity_poly.pdbx_strand_id
1 'polypeptide(L)'
;MRNFLNERSMLSAGVKCLPNSPEFEKDEAWMFDNRNFFVKGVTFQISVTFQLSVAISRMQGLTNSLRRANSLVVAHSLQFERALAAQIILLAPMAPHFASELWSGYVSAPHRLDTSGEILWDKGVLEQAWPQVDSNYEGYELLCKVNGRDMCNFKMTKSHLNQLTHDDAMELALSQTKLQQSTQGCKIINTKFTLRENFEAVLHLATETTDRKIAKGS
;
A
#
# COMPACT_ATOMS: atom_id res chain seq x y z
N MET A 1 -17.75 -11.13 -4.79
CA MET A 1 -18.95 -10.59 -5.43
C MET A 1 -20.25 -11.07 -4.77
N ARG A 2 -20.60 -12.37 -4.84
CA ARG A 2 -21.86 -12.88 -4.23
C ARG A 2 -22.05 -12.48 -2.76
N ASN A 3 -21.01 -12.64 -1.94
CA ASN A 3 -21.07 -12.22 -0.53
C ASN A 3 -21.39 -10.72 -0.38
N PHE A 4 -20.66 -9.87 -1.09
CA PHE A 4 -20.88 -8.42 -1.09
C PHE A 4 -22.32 -8.05 -1.47
N LEU A 5 -22.87 -8.65 -2.52
CA LEU A 5 -24.23 -8.41 -2.96
C LEU A 5 -25.27 -8.84 -1.91
N ASN A 6 -25.07 -9.99 -1.29
CA ASN A 6 -25.96 -10.49 -0.25
C ASN A 6 -25.96 -9.56 0.97
N GLU A 7 -24.79 -9.23 1.50
CA GLU A 7 -24.64 -8.37 2.66
C GLU A 7 -25.22 -6.97 2.41
N ARG A 8 -24.96 -6.38 1.23
CA ARG A 8 -25.55 -5.09 0.83
C ARG A 8 -27.07 -5.16 0.71
N SER A 9 -27.62 -6.24 0.15
CA SER A 9 -29.07 -6.39 0.01
C SER A 9 -29.77 -6.62 1.36
N MET A 10 -29.09 -7.25 2.33
CA MET A 10 -29.65 -7.47 3.66
C MET A 10 -29.80 -6.18 4.48
N LEU A 11 -29.15 -5.08 4.09
CA LEU A 11 -29.32 -3.76 4.73
C LEU A 11 -30.76 -3.25 4.66
N SER A 12 -31.52 -3.61 3.63
CA SER A 12 -32.94 -3.24 3.52
C SER A 12 -33.84 -3.97 4.51
N ALA A 13 -33.35 -5.02 5.18
CA ALA A 13 -34.11 -5.88 6.09
C ALA A 13 -34.05 -5.46 7.58
N GLY A 14 -33.47 -4.31 7.90
CA GLY A 14 -33.62 -3.68 9.22
C GLY A 14 -32.72 -4.22 10.34
N VAL A 15 -31.59 -4.88 10.03
CA VAL A 15 -30.61 -5.26 11.07
C VAL A 15 -29.69 -4.08 11.40
N LYS A 16 -29.74 -3.68 12.68
CA LYS A 16 -28.85 -2.74 13.36
C LYS A 16 -27.55 -3.44 13.76
N CYS A 17 -26.40 -2.89 13.38
CA CYS A 17 -25.30 -2.62 14.31
C CYS A 17 -24.46 -1.44 13.80
N LEU A 18 -24.02 -0.59 14.73
CA LEU A 18 -23.61 0.79 14.49
C LEU A 18 -22.24 0.87 13.80
N PRO A 19 -22.09 1.63 12.70
CA PRO A 19 -20.81 2.00 12.06
C PRO A 19 -19.78 2.70 12.97
N ASN A 20 -20.02 2.74 14.29
CA ASN A 20 -19.27 3.51 15.30
C ASN A 20 -18.78 2.61 16.44
N SER A 21 -18.64 1.30 16.23
CA SER A 21 -17.95 0.46 17.21
C SER A 21 -16.43 0.61 17.03
N PRO A 22 -15.63 0.56 18.12
CA PRO A 22 -14.17 0.63 18.02
C PRO A 22 -13.57 -0.46 17.11
N GLU A 23 -14.20 -1.64 17.06
CA GLU A 23 -13.78 -2.75 16.20
C GLU A 23 -14.02 -2.43 14.72
N PHE A 24 -15.18 -1.83 14.40
CA PHE A 24 -15.49 -1.42 13.03
C PHE A 24 -14.52 -0.33 12.56
N GLU A 25 -14.27 0.70 13.37
CA GLU A 25 -13.31 1.76 13.04
C GLU A 25 -11.91 1.21 12.78
N LYS A 26 -11.48 0.23 13.56
CA LYS A 26 -10.21 -0.47 13.37
C LYS A 26 -10.18 -1.24 12.05
N ASP A 27 -11.25 -1.97 11.72
CA ASP A 27 -11.34 -2.70 10.47
C ASP A 27 -11.45 -1.76 9.25
N GLU A 28 -12.12 -0.61 9.40
CA GLU A 28 -12.23 0.45 8.41
C GLU A 28 -10.84 1.04 8.09
N ALA A 29 -10.09 1.41 9.14
CA ALA A 29 -8.72 1.90 9.01
C ALA A 29 -7.79 0.84 8.42
N TRP A 30 -7.94 -0.43 8.82
CA TRP A 30 -7.18 -1.53 8.24
C TRP A 30 -7.48 -1.70 6.74
N MET A 31 -8.74 -1.57 6.33
CA MET A 31 -9.13 -1.67 4.93
C MET A 31 -8.60 -0.49 4.10
N PHE A 32 -8.66 0.72 4.66
CA PHE A 32 -8.02 1.92 4.09
C PHE A 32 -6.53 1.68 3.83
N ASP A 33 -5.81 1.16 4.81
CA ASP A 33 -4.38 0.87 4.70
C ASP A 33 -4.09 -0.17 3.63
N ASN A 34 -4.88 -1.25 3.58
CA ASN A 34 -4.71 -2.31 2.60
C ASN A 34 -4.96 -1.82 1.17
N ARG A 35 -6.05 -1.09 0.93
CA ARG A 35 -6.35 -0.48 -0.38
C ARG A 35 -5.15 0.32 -0.87
N ASN A 36 -4.69 1.26 -0.06
CA ASN A 36 -3.62 2.18 -0.42
C ASN A 36 -2.28 1.46 -0.63
N PHE A 37 -1.93 0.53 0.26
CA PHE A 37 -0.71 -0.27 0.15
C PHE A 37 -0.65 -1.04 -1.17
N PHE A 38 -1.73 -1.76 -1.51
CA PHE A 38 -1.76 -2.59 -2.70
C PHE A 38 -1.92 -1.77 -3.98
N VAL A 39 -2.72 -0.70 -4.00
CA VAL A 39 -2.81 0.23 -5.14
C VAL A 39 -1.44 0.83 -5.44
N LYS A 40 -0.71 1.35 -4.44
CA LYS A 40 0.65 1.87 -4.59
C LYS A 40 1.56 0.81 -5.22
N GLY A 41 1.56 -0.39 -4.64
CA GLY A 41 2.41 -1.49 -5.07
C GLY A 41 2.11 -1.95 -6.49
N VAL A 42 0.85 -2.18 -6.85
CA VAL A 42 0.46 -2.63 -8.19
C VAL A 42 0.76 -1.56 -9.24
N THR A 43 0.46 -0.29 -8.95
CA THR A 43 0.77 0.84 -9.83
C THR A 43 2.27 0.92 -10.13
N PHE A 44 3.11 0.76 -9.12
CA PHE A 44 4.56 0.72 -9.32
C PHE A 44 4.99 -0.42 -10.23
N GLN A 45 4.44 -1.62 -10.01
CA GLN A 45 4.85 -2.79 -10.79
C GLN A 45 4.40 -2.72 -12.25
N ILE A 46 3.23 -2.14 -12.52
CA ILE A 46 2.71 -2.01 -13.89
C ILE A 46 3.38 -0.85 -14.62
N SER A 47 3.49 0.32 -13.97
CA SER A 47 3.88 1.56 -14.66
C SER A 47 5.39 1.84 -14.63
N VAL A 48 6.14 1.28 -13.68
CA VAL A 48 7.56 1.60 -13.50
C VAL A 48 8.47 0.41 -13.82
N THR A 49 8.17 -0.76 -13.24
CA THR A 49 9.06 -1.94 -13.40
C THR A 49 8.59 -2.91 -14.47
N PHE A 50 7.35 -2.78 -14.94
CA PHE A 50 6.68 -3.67 -15.90
C PHE A 50 6.65 -5.14 -15.44
N GLN A 51 6.71 -5.41 -14.13
CA GLN A 51 6.71 -6.75 -13.55
C GLN A 51 5.29 -7.24 -13.28
N LEU A 52 4.61 -7.69 -14.32
CA LEU A 52 3.20 -8.11 -14.24
C LEU A 52 2.96 -9.29 -13.30
N SER A 53 3.89 -10.23 -13.19
CA SER A 53 3.77 -11.36 -12.23
C SER A 53 3.76 -10.87 -10.78
N VAL A 54 4.57 -9.86 -10.45
CA VAL A 54 4.60 -9.24 -9.11
C VAL A 54 3.35 -8.40 -8.88
N ALA A 55 2.84 -7.71 -9.91
CA ALA A 55 1.57 -7.00 -9.86
C ALA A 55 0.41 -7.95 -9.53
N ILE A 56 0.33 -9.12 -10.19
CA ILE A 56 -0.68 -10.16 -9.89
C ILE A 56 -0.57 -10.62 -8.44
N SER A 57 0.63 -10.94 -7.96
CA SER A 57 0.84 -11.37 -6.57
C SER A 57 0.36 -10.33 -5.56
N ARG A 58 0.55 -9.04 -5.86
CA ARG A 58 0.02 -7.94 -5.02
C ARG A 58 -1.50 -7.83 -5.06
N MET A 59 -2.11 -7.97 -6.23
CA MET A 59 -3.57 -8.04 -6.37
C MET A 59 -4.17 -9.25 -5.61
N GLN A 60 -3.49 -10.40 -5.63
CA GLN A 60 -3.89 -11.55 -4.82
C GLN A 60 -3.82 -11.22 -3.31
N GLY A 61 -2.81 -10.44 -2.89
CA GLY A 61 -2.72 -9.90 -1.54
C GLY A 61 -3.95 -9.08 -1.13
N LEU A 62 -4.36 -8.11 -1.96
CA LEU A 62 -5.57 -7.32 -1.72
C LEU A 62 -6.83 -8.20 -1.72
N THR A 63 -6.93 -9.15 -2.65
CA THR A 63 -8.02 -10.13 -2.69
C THR A 63 -8.11 -10.95 -1.40
N ASN A 64 -6.98 -11.33 -0.81
CA ASN A 64 -6.95 -12.03 0.47
C ASN A 64 -7.41 -11.12 1.62
N SER A 65 -7.03 -9.84 1.62
CA SER A 65 -7.51 -8.88 2.62
C SER A 65 -9.03 -8.67 2.53
N LEU A 66 -9.57 -8.51 1.32
CA LEU A 66 -11.02 -8.44 1.07
C LEU A 66 -11.74 -9.72 1.54
N ARG A 67 -11.15 -10.90 1.32
CA ARG A 67 -11.75 -12.17 1.77
C ARG A 67 -11.84 -12.29 3.29
N ARG A 68 -10.94 -11.64 4.03
CA ARG A 68 -10.89 -11.67 5.50
C ARG A 68 -11.84 -10.69 6.17
N ALA A 69 -12.41 -9.75 5.43
CA ALA A 69 -13.37 -8.79 5.97
C ALA A 69 -14.61 -9.53 6.50
N ASN A 70 -15.06 -9.14 7.69
CA ASN A 70 -16.29 -9.66 8.27
C ASN A 70 -17.53 -9.08 7.57
N SER A 71 -18.70 -9.69 7.79
CA SER A 71 -19.96 -9.26 7.18
C SER A 71 -20.32 -7.81 7.46
N LEU A 72 -20.03 -7.29 8.66
CA LEU A 72 -20.32 -5.90 9.03
C LEU A 72 -19.50 -4.92 8.15
N VAL A 73 -18.20 -5.19 7.97
CA VAL A 73 -17.33 -4.42 7.08
C VAL A 73 -17.81 -4.54 5.64
N VAL A 74 -18.10 -5.75 5.15
CA VAL A 74 -18.59 -5.96 3.78
C VAL A 74 -19.89 -5.16 3.51
N ALA A 75 -20.76 -5.05 4.50
CA ALA A 75 -22.05 -4.36 4.38
C ALA A 75 -21.93 -2.83 4.54
N HIS A 76 -21.13 -2.32 5.48
CA HIS A 76 -21.17 -0.92 5.92
C HIS A 76 -19.89 -0.12 5.66
N SER A 77 -18.78 -0.76 5.27
CA SER A 77 -17.50 -0.09 5.08
C SER A 77 -17.43 0.62 3.73
N LEU A 78 -17.16 1.92 3.78
CA LEU A 78 -16.80 2.69 2.58
C LEU A 78 -15.45 2.23 2.05
N GLN A 79 -14.49 1.96 2.94
CA GLN A 79 -13.16 1.54 2.54
C GLN A 79 -13.16 0.15 1.89
N PHE A 80 -14.02 -0.76 2.32
CA PHE A 80 -14.22 -2.05 1.64
C PHE A 80 -14.80 -1.85 0.24
N GLU A 81 -15.81 -1.00 0.10
CA GLU A 81 -16.42 -0.68 -1.18
C GLU A 81 -15.40 -0.11 -2.17
N ARG A 82 -14.59 0.86 -1.72
CA ARG A 82 -13.49 1.45 -2.50
C ARG A 82 -12.39 0.44 -2.82
N ALA A 83 -12.02 -0.42 -1.86
CA ALA A 83 -10.99 -1.44 -2.04
C ALA A 83 -11.41 -2.51 -3.06
N LEU A 84 -12.69 -2.91 -3.05
CA LEU A 84 -13.24 -3.85 -4.01
C LEU A 84 -13.28 -3.24 -5.43
N ALA A 85 -13.71 -1.99 -5.58
CA ALA A 85 -13.65 -1.27 -6.85
C ALA A 85 -12.21 -1.19 -7.38
N ALA A 86 -11.27 -0.74 -6.53
CA ALA A 86 -9.86 -0.66 -6.89
C ALA A 86 -9.32 -2.02 -7.36
N GLN A 87 -9.63 -3.11 -6.65
CA GLN A 87 -9.21 -4.45 -7.07
C GLN A 87 -9.73 -4.84 -8.46
N ILE A 88 -10.99 -4.51 -8.79
CA ILE A 88 -11.57 -4.81 -10.10
C ILE A 88 -10.91 -3.96 -11.19
N ILE A 89 -10.67 -2.67 -10.94
CA ILE A 89 -10.02 -1.75 -11.89
C ILE A 89 -8.55 -2.17 -12.13
N LEU A 90 -7.79 -2.50 -11.07
CA LEU A 90 -6.41 -2.98 -11.17
C LEU A 90 -6.29 -4.27 -12.00
N LEU A 91 -7.33 -5.12 -11.97
CA LEU A 91 -7.38 -6.37 -12.73
C LEU A 91 -7.70 -6.15 -14.21
N ALA A 92 -8.40 -5.07 -14.55
CA ALA A 92 -8.95 -4.84 -15.88
C ALA A 92 -7.93 -4.90 -17.03
N PRO A 93 -6.69 -4.37 -16.91
CA PRO A 93 -5.69 -4.49 -17.97
C PRO A 93 -5.28 -5.94 -18.30
N MET A 94 -5.41 -6.86 -17.34
CA MET A 94 -4.95 -8.25 -17.48
C MET A 94 -6.09 -9.21 -17.83
N ALA A 95 -7.30 -8.92 -17.34
CA ALA A 95 -8.48 -9.77 -17.54
C ALA A 95 -9.73 -8.90 -17.78
N PRO A 96 -9.80 -8.15 -18.89
CA PRO A 96 -10.82 -7.11 -19.10
C PRO A 96 -12.24 -7.65 -19.11
N HIS A 97 -12.47 -8.82 -19.73
CA HIS A 97 -13.79 -9.47 -19.75
C HIS A 97 -14.24 -9.88 -18.35
N PHE A 98 -13.34 -10.48 -17.57
CA PHE A 98 -13.66 -10.91 -16.21
C PHE A 98 -13.87 -9.71 -15.27
N ALA A 99 -13.03 -8.68 -15.39
CA ALA A 99 -13.19 -7.43 -14.66
C ALA A 99 -14.53 -6.76 -14.99
N SER A 100 -14.96 -6.77 -16.25
CA SER A 100 -16.24 -6.18 -16.69
C SER A 100 -17.44 -6.92 -16.07
N GLU A 101 -17.40 -8.25 -16.01
CA GLU A 101 -18.44 -9.04 -15.34
C GLU A 101 -18.48 -8.77 -13.83
N LEU A 102 -17.31 -8.72 -13.18
CA LEU A 102 -17.22 -8.35 -11.76
C LEU A 102 -17.74 -6.93 -11.52
N TRP A 103 -17.42 -5.99 -12.40
CA TRP A 103 -17.88 -4.61 -12.30
C TRP A 103 -19.39 -4.49 -12.45
N SER A 104 -20.00 -5.22 -13.39
CA SER A 104 -21.46 -5.30 -13.54
C SER A 104 -22.12 -5.75 -12.24
N GLY A 105 -21.61 -6.83 -11.64
CA GLY A 105 -22.06 -7.28 -10.33
C GLY A 105 -21.84 -6.24 -9.23
N TYR A 106 -20.69 -5.58 -9.22
CA TYR A 106 -20.37 -4.54 -8.23
C TYR A 106 -21.35 -3.36 -8.30
N VAL A 107 -21.60 -2.83 -9.50
CA VAL A 107 -22.52 -1.71 -9.73
C VAL A 107 -23.97 -2.13 -9.42
N SER A 108 -24.36 -3.39 -9.62
CA SER A 108 -25.71 -3.85 -9.25
C SER A 108 -26.01 -3.84 -7.75
N ALA A 109 -25.01 -3.67 -6.89
CA ALA A 109 -25.21 -3.66 -5.45
C ALA A 109 -26.05 -2.44 -4.99
N PRO A 110 -27.06 -2.64 -4.12
CA PRO A 110 -27.79 -1.55 -3.51
C PRO A 110 -26.97 -0.87 -2.41
N HIS A 111 -27.42 0.28 -1.92
CA HIS A 111 -26.83 0.99 -0.78
C HIS A 111 -25.33 1.31 -0.95
N ARG A 112 -24.97 1.85 -2.12
CA ARG A 112 -23.64 2.37 -2.44
C ARG A 112 -23.27 3.51 -1.50
N LEU A 113 -22.04 3.51 -0.99
CA LEU A 113 -21.57 4.47 0.00
C LEU A 113 -20.68 5.57 -0.62
N ASP A 114 -19.93 5.24 -1.67
CA ASP A 114 -19.04 6.20 -2.30
C ASP A 114 -19.81 7.30 -3.03
N THR A 115 -19.61 8.52 -2.54
CA THR A 115 -20.14 9.77 -3.09
C THR A 115 -19.02 10.73 -3.49
N SER A 116 -17.75 10.29 -3.41
CA SER A 116 -16.58 11.12 -3.66
C SER A 116 -16.35 11.44 -5.14
N GLY A 117 -16.98 10.67 -6.04
CA GLY A 117 -16.72 10.72 -7.48
C GLY A 117 -15.50 9.91 -7.92
N GLU A 118 -14.86 9.18 -7.00
CA GLU A 118 -13.81 8.22 -7.35
C GLU A 118 -14.35 7.09 -8.24
N ILE A 119 -15.56 6.62 -7.95
CA ILE A 119 -16.23 5.56 -8.72
C ILE A 119 -17.29 6.20 -9.64
N LEU A 120 -17.10 6.01 -10.95
CA LEU A 120 -18.07 6.44 -11.95
C LEU A 120 -19.13 5.35 -12.12
N TRP A 121 -20.19 5.43 -11.30
CA TRP A 121 -21.22 4.40 -11.18
C TRP A 121 -22.02 4.14 -12.46
N ASP A 122 -22.06 5.08 -13.40
CA ASP A 122 -22.73 5.00 -14.70
C ASP A 122 -21.83 4.47 -15.82
N LYS A 123 -20.57 4.13 -15.50
CA LYS A 123 -19.53 3.77 -16.46
C LYS A 123 -19.06 2.33 -16.30
N GLY A 124 -18.61 1.73 -17.40
CA GLY A 124 -17.96 0.42 -17.37
C GLY A 124 -16.59 0.47 -16.67
N VAL A 125 -16.04 -0.69 -16.29
CA VAL A 125 -14.72 -0.77 -15.63
C VAL A 125 -13.59 -0.17 -16.48
N LEU A 126 -13.68 -0.33 -17.80
CA LEU A 126 -12.67 0.17 -18.75
C LEU A 126 -12.72 1.69 -18.94
N GLU A 127 -13.79 2.33 -18.49
CA GLU A 127 -13.96 3.78 -18.49
C GLU A 127 -13.60 4.41 -17.13
N GLN A 128 -13.26 3.60 -16.12
CA GLN A 128 -12.85 4.11 -14.81
C GLN A 128 -11.45 4.71 -14.87
N ALA A 129 -11.21 5.72 -14.03
CA ALA A 129 -9.86 6.19 -13.77
C ALA A 129 -9.05 5.13 -13.01
N TRP A 130 -7.74 5.12 -13.21
CA TRP A 130 -6.85 4.28 -12.42
C TRP A 130 -6.92 4.68 -10.94
N PRO A 131 -7.06 3.72 -10.00
CA PRO A 131 -7.21 4.04 -8.59
C PRO A 131 -5.97 4.75 -8.06
N GLN A 132 -6.20 5.82 -7.29
CA GLN A 132 -5.14 6.63 -6.69
C GLN A 132 -4.99 6.33 -5.21
N VAL A 133 -3.75 6.48 -4.73
CA VAL A 133 -3.42 6.43 -3.30
C VAL A 133 -3.94 7.70 -2.64
N ASP A 134 -4.65 7.54 -1.53
CA ASP A 134 -5.20 8.63 -0.73
C ASP A 134 -4.09 9.55 -0.21
N SER A 135 -4.36 10.85 -0.16
CA SER A 135 -3.38 11.88 0.25
C SER A 135 -2.99 11.78 1.72
N ASN A 136 -3.91 11.33 2.57
CA ASN A 136 -3.71 11.09 4.00
C ASN A 136 -3.14 9.70 4.32
N TYR A 137 -2.74 8.92 3.31
CA TYR A 137 -2.09 7.64 3.55
C TYR A 137 -0.64 7.82 4.03
N GLU A 138 -0.33 7.23 5.19
CA GLU A 138 0.98 7.34 5.87
C GLU A 138 1.89 6.11 5.66
N GLY A 139 1.60 5.27 4.66
CA GLY A 139 2.39 4.07 4.35
C GLY A 139 3.47 4.27 3.29
N TYR A 140 4.00 5.48 3.12
CA TYR A 140 5.21 5.70 2.31
C TYR A 140 6.45 5.42 3.14
N GLU A 141 7.49 4.87 2.53
CA GLU A 141 8.66 4.38 3.28
C GLU A 141 9.97 4.94 2.74
N LEU A 142 10.82 5.41 3.65
CA LEU A 142 12.26 5.53 3.44
C LEU A 142 12.92 4.21 3.86
N LEU A 143 13.49 3.48 2.91
CA LEU A 143 14.22 2.24 3.15
C LEU A 143 15.72 2.53 3.26
N CYS A 144 16.30 2.20 4.42
CA CYS A 144 17.74 2.35 4.64
C CYS A 144 18.44 1.01 4.47
N LYS A 145 19.44 0.98 3.59
CA LYS A 145 20.24 -0.21 3.30
C LYS A 145 21.71 0.02 3.64
N VAL A 146 22.34 -0.92 4.33
CA VAL A 146 23.79 -0.93 4.58
C VAL A 146 24.40 -2.10 3.82
N ASN A 147 25.36 -1.83 2.93
CA ASN A 147 26.02 -2.83 2.09
C ASN A 147 25.02 -3.77 1.37
N GLY A 148 23.92 -3.19 0.89
CA GLY A 148 22.84 -3.90 0.17
C GLY A 148 21.82 -4.62 1.05
N ARG A 149 21.98 -4.65 2.38
CA ARG A 149 21.02 -5.26 3.32
C ARG A 149 20.05 -4.24 3.87
N ASP A 150 18.77 -4.58 3.94
CA ASP A 150 17.72 -3.74 4.54
C ASP A 150 17.89 -3.68 6.05
N MET A 151 18.07 -2.47 6.61
CA MET A 151 18.36 -2.27 8.03
C MET A 151 17.17 -1.73 8.80
N CYS A 152 16.51 -0.73 8.24
CA CYS A 152 15.33 -0.11 8.81
C CYS A 152 14.49 0.58 7.71
N ASN A 153 13.22 0.81 8.03
CA ASN A 153 12.32 1.61 7.24
C ASN A 153 11.61 2.66 8.11
N PHE A 154 11.34 3.83 7.53
CA PHE A 154 10.60 4.91 8.19
C PHE A 154 9.31 5.17 7.44
N LYS A 155 8.18 5.00 8.12
CA LYS A 155 6.87 5.34 7.55
C LYS A 155 6.64 6.84 7.62
N MET A 156 6.05 7.39 6.55
CA MET A 156 5.76 8.81 6.43
C MET A 156 4.62 9.05 5.43
N THR A 157 4.15 10.29 5.38
CA THR A 157 3.16 10.73 4.39
C THR A 157 3.81 10.93 3.02
N LYS A 158 2.97 10.94 1.97
CA LYS A 158 3.40 11.26 0.60
C LYS A 158 4.13 12.61 0.51
N SER A 159 3.59 13.63 1.17
CA SER A 159 4.16 14.99 1.15
C SER A 159 5.55 15.01 1.76
N HIS A 160 5.72 14.34 2.90
CA HIS A 160 7.01 14.27 3.57
C HIS A 160 8.03 13.49 2.73
N LEU A 161 7.64 12.35 2.15
CA LEU A 161 8.52 11.57 1.27
C LEU A 161 9.03 12.39 0.08
N ASN A 162 8.13 13.14 -0.59
CA ASN A 162 8.49 13.90 -1.78
C ASN A 162 9.36 15.14 -1.48
N GLN A 163 9.39 15.60 -0.24
CA GLN A 163 10.25 16.71 0.21
C GLN A 163 11.58 16.23 0.80
N LEU A 164 11.75 14.92 0.99
CA LEU A 164 12.89 14.35 1.67
C LEU A 164 14.18 14.58 0.88
N THR A 165 15.14 15.25 1.50
CA THR A 165 16.48 15.43 0.93
C THR A 165 17.41 14.30 1.32
N HIS A 166 18.61 14.27 0.71
CA HIS A 166 19.65 13.33 1.10
C HIS A 166 20.06 13.52 2.57
N ASP A 167 20.22 14.77 3.01
CA ASP A 167 20.62 15.09 4.39
C ASP A 167 19.55 14.68 5.39
N ASP A 168 18.27 14.96 5.11
CA ASP A 168 17.15 14.53 5.96
C ASP A 168 17.10 12.99 6.07
N ALA A 169 17.28 12.29 4.94
CA ALA A 169 17.31 10.83 4.92
C ALA A 169 18.48 10.27 5.76
N MET A 170 19.64 10.93 5.73
CA MET A 170 20.81 10.56 6.51
C MET A 170 20.57 10.79 8.01
N GLU A 171 20.00 11.93 8.38
CA GLU A 171 19.65 12.25 9.78
C GLU A 171 18.66 11.22 10.33
N LEU A 172 17.59 10.93 9.58
CA LEU A 172 16.63 9.88 9.93
C LEU A 172 17.32 8.54 10.09
N ALA A 173 18.15 8.12 9.12
CA ALA A 173 18.86 6.85 9.19
C ALA A 173 19.77 6.72 10.42
N LEU A 174 20.53 7.78 10.73
CA LEU A 174 21.45 7.82 11.88
C LEU A 174 20.73 7.92 13.22
N SER A 175 19.46 8.34 13.26
CA SER A 175 18.65 8.30 14.50
C SER A 175 18.36 6.88 14.99
N GLN A 176 18.47 5.86 14.12
CA GLN A 176 18.11 4.48 14.45
C GLN A 176 19.27 3.70 15.06
N THR A 177 19.05 3.18 16.27
CA THR A 177 20.03 2.39 17.02
C THR A 177 20.52 1.17 16.23
N LYS A 178 19.63 0.50 15.48
CA LYS A 178 20.02 -0.66 14.64
C LYS A 178 21.05 -0.30 13.58
N LEU A 179 20.90 0.86 12.95
CA LEU A 179 21.79 1.33 11.91
C LEU A 179 23.10 1.81 12.53
N GLN A 180 23.04 2.57 13.63
CA GLN A 180 24.21 2.97 14.40
C GLN A 180 25.08 1.77 14.81
N GLN A 181 24.48 0.72 15.37
CA GLN A 181 25.18 -0.52 15.75
C GLN A 181 25.85 -1.19 14.54
N SER A 182 25.18 -1.22 13.39
CA SER A 182 25.74 -1.81 12.16
C SER A 182 26.84 -0.96 11.53
N THR A 183 26.86 0.34 11.81
CA THR A 183 27.91 1.26 11.35
C THR A 183 29.02 1.48 12.39
N GLN A 184 28.85 0.95 13.61
CA GLN A 184 29.80 1.15 14.69
C GLN A 184 31.13 0.42 14.38
N GLY A 185 32.23 1.17 14.34
CA GLY A 185 33.53 0.63 13.93
C GLY A 185 33.65 0.36 12.43
N CYS A 186 32.74 0.93 11.62
CA CYS A 186 32.85 0.96 10.17
C CYS A 186 32.94 2.42 9.69
N LYS A 187 33.72 2.67 8.64
CA LYS A 187 33.75 3.97 7.97
C LYS A 187 32.70 3.97 6.85
N ILE A 188 31.79 4.93 6.87
CA ILE A 188 30.87 5.16 5.74
C ILE A 188 31.71 5.72 4.59
N ILE A 189 31.82 4.96 3.50
CA ILE A 189 32.62 5.33 2.33
C ILE A 189 31.77 6.13 1.35
N ASN A 190 30.53 5.71 1.16
CA ASN A 190 29.65 6.28 0.16
C ASN A 190 28.20 6.21 0.61
N THR A 191 27.42 7.21 0.22
CA THR A 191 25.98 7.27 0.47
C THR A 191 25.27 7.60 -0.83
N LYS A 192 24.19 6.88 -1.13
CA LYS A 192 23.36 7.14 -2.31
C LYS A 192 21.90 7.20 -1.89
N PHE A 193 21.31 8.37 -2.05
CA PHE A 193 19.89 8.57 -1.89
C PHE A 193 19.20 8.44 -3.25
N THR A 194 18.03 7.80 -3.27
CA THR A 194 17.20 7.67 -4.46
C THR A 194 15.76 7.85 -4.05
N LEU A 195 15.16 8.95 -4.50
CA LEU A 195 13.74 9.21 -4.34
C LEU A 195 13.01 8.79 -5.62
N ARG A 196 12.02 7.91 -5.49
CA ARG A 196 11.05 7.62 -6.54
C ARG A 196 9.75 8.28 -6.14
N GLU A 197 9.45 9.39 -6.81
CA GLU A 197 8.23 10.17 -6.56
C GLU A 197 7.01 9.26 -6.48
N ASN A 198 6.19 9.46 -5.45
CA ASN A 198 4.94 8.73 -5.24
C ASN A 198 5.08 7.22 -4.96
N PHE A 199 6.28 6.69 -4.67
CA PHE A 199 6.44 5.25 -4.36
C PHE A 199 7.30 4.97 -3.14
N GLU A 200 8.60 5.26 -3.22
CA GLU A 200 9.59 4.90 -2.19
C GLU A 200 10.80 5.83 -2.26
N ALA A 201 11.44 6.01 -1.10
CA ALA A 201 12.78 6.58 -1.02
C ALA A 201 13.73 5.51 -0.50
N VAL A 202 14.94 5.44 -1.04
CA VAL A 202 15.94 4.46 -0.62
C VAL A 202 17.26 5.18 -0.34
N LEU A 203 17.78 5.00 0.87
CA LEU A 203 19.11 5.43 1.24
C LEU A 203 20.04 4.22 1.30
N HIS A 204 21.04 4.19 0.43
CA HIS A 204 22.09 3.20 0.43
C HIS A 204 23.34 3.76 1.14
N LEU A 205 23.86 3.01 2.09
CA LEU A 205 25.08 3.28 2.81
C LEU A 205 26.09 2.17 2.48
N ALA A 206 27.23 2.54 1.90
CA ALA A 206 28.36 1.65 1.73
C ALA A 206 29.35 1.90 2.87
N THR A 207 29.71 0.83 3.59
CA THR A 207 30.61 0.91 4.73
C THR A 207 31.78 -0.07 4.58
N GLU A 208 32.96 0.35 5.04
CA GLU A 208 34.13 -0.51 5.18
C GLU A 208 34.38 -0.79 6.65
N THR A 209 34.71 -2.03 6.98
CA THR A 209 35.23 -2.36 8.31
C THR A 209 36.54 -1.63 8.50
N THR A 210 36.63 -0.73 9.48
CA THR A 210 37.95 -0.21 9.88
C THR A 210 38.70 -1.35 10.57
N ASP A 211 39.64 -1.96 9.86
CA ASP A 211 40.38 -3.13 10.34
C ASP A 211 40.94 -2.94 11.77
N ARG A 212 40.68 -3.95 12.60
CA ARG A 212 41.48 -4.23 13.80
C ARG A 212 42.93 -4.38 13.37
N LYS A 213 43.76 -3.36 13.59
CA LYS A 213 45.19 -3.62 13.87
C LYS A 213 45.27 -4.53 15.11
N ILE A 214 46.25 -5.44 15.12
CA ILE A 214 46.57 -6.54 16.07
C ILE A 214 46.01 -7.90 15.59
N ALA A 215 46.78 -8.91 15.16
CA ALA A 215 48.23 -9.10 15.03
C ALA A 215 48.51 -10.23 14.02
N LYS A 216 49.30 -9.94 12.97
CA LYS A 216 50.26 -10.89 12.40
C LYS A 216 51.62 -10.38 12.83
N GLY A 217 52.34 -11.13 13.64
CA GLY A 217 53.67 -10.73 14.11
C GLY A 217 54.21 -11.68 15.16
N SER A 218 55.03 -12.63 14.66
CA SER A 218 56.00 -13.49 15.35
C SER A 218 55.47 -14.69 16.12
#